data_AF-A0AAD7PRL0-F1
#
_entry.id   AF-A0AAD7PRL0-F1
#
_cell.length_a   1.000
_cell.length_b   1.000
_cell.length_c   1.000
_cell.angle_alpha   90.00
_cell.angle_beta   90.00
_cell.angle_gamma   90.00
#
_symmetry.space_group_name_H-M   'P 1'
#
loop_
_entity.id
_entity.type
_entity.pdbx_description
1 polymer ?
#
loop_
_entity_poly.entity_id
_entity_poly.type
_entity_poly.pdbx_seq_one_letter_code
_entity_poly.pdbx_strand_id
1 'polypeptide(L)'
;MSSETETFSISGPSHLTAIDWKNTYHRRCVVASLVQGVYILERDRQQNRIGSQKALAPLWWNFFHFQLNNMLVDSADHSIFGAIFELKPCLNAPRFVIAFRGTLIESGTRSRDIHLDLKCIVNRLHKSSRFQLAIHSIQETIGLAGASNVWLAGHSLGSAIALLAGKNMTKMGYPLETYLFNSPFVSAPLERIKDQKVKHGIHIASSVVKAGLTVALKCQHKQSKPQQDDPFVVLSYWIPHLFVNPADHISSGYIDYFAHREKMEKIGAGKIEKLATKHTVESLLSGAILDRISEPLHLLPSAELTINKSDSTNFRKAHGIEQWWDPTIHCPSLVYQYRY
;
A
#
# COMPACT_ATOMS: atom_id res chain seq x y z
N MET A 1 -1.08 -32.41 -5.60
CA MET A 1 -0.66 -31.76 -6.86
C MET A 1 -0.68 -30.26 -6.64
N SER A 2 0.30 -29.52 -7.18
CA SER A 2 0.33 -28.05 -7.10
C SER A 2 -0.81 -27.46 -7.92
N SER A 3 -1.41 -26.37 -7.44
CA SER A 3 -2.38 -25.60 -8.24
C SER A 3 -1.65 -24.93 -9.41
N GLU A 4 -2.29 -24.82 -10.57
CA GLU A 4 -1.78 -24.06 -11.73
C GLU A 4 -1.36 -22.63 -11.34
N THR A 5 -2.06 -22.02 -10.37
CA THR A 5 -1.77 -20.69 -9.81
C THR A 5 -0.45 -20.59 -9.05
N GLU A 6 0.12 -21.71 -8.59
CA GLU A 6 1.42 -21.75 -7.89
C GLU A 6 2.59 -21.91 -8.86
N THR A 7 2.30 -22.40 -10.08
CA THR A 7 3.32 -22.82 -11.03
C THR A 7 3.73 -21.63 -11.89
N PHE A 8 4.97 -21.16 -11.72
CA PHE A 8 5.49 -19.98 -12.42
C PHE A 8 5.40 -20.09 -13.95
N SER A 9 5.69 -21.26 -14.53
CA SER A 9 5.63 -21.45 -15.98
C SER A 9 4.22 -21.36 -16.57
N ILE A 10 3.18 -21.50 -15.73
CA ILE A 10 1.78 -21.45 -16.14
C ILE A 10 1.17 -20.08 -15.85
N SER A 11 1.36 -19.59 -14.61
CA SER A 11 0.68 -18.40 -14.11
C SER A 11 1.59 -17.18 -13.93
N GLY A 12 2.91 -17.36 -14.04
CA GLY A 12 3.88 -16.29 -13.88
C GLY A 12 4.10 -15.48 -15.15
N PRO A 13 4.75 -14.30 -15.04
CA PRO A 13 5.14 -13.43 -16.15
C PRO A 13 6.27 -14.00 -17.03
N SER A 14 6.12 -15.22 -17.54
CA SER A 14 7.16 -15.91 -18.32
C SER A 14 7.43 -15.29 -19.69
N HIS A 15 6.54 -14.42 -20.18
CA HIS A 15 6.71 -13.65 -21.41
C HIS A 15 7.75 -12.53 -21.29
N LEU A 16 8.10 -12.09 -20.07
CA LEU A 16 9.05 -11.01 -19.80
C LEU A 16 10.49 -11.52 -19.72
N THR A 17 11.05 -11.97 -20.86
CA THR A 17 12.40 -12.54 -20.94
C THR A 17 13.54 -11.51 -20.85
N ALA A 18 13.24 -10.23 -21.14
CA ALA A 18 14.19 -9.13 -20.99
C ALA A 18 13.54 -7.97 -20.23
N ILE A 19 14.26 -7.43 -19.23
CA ILE A 19 13.75 -6.38 -18.35
C ILE A 19 14.31 -5.03 -18.75
N ASP A 20 13.43 -4.13 -19.22
CA ASP A 20 13.71 -2.70 -19.29
C ASP A 20 13.26 -2.04 -17.99
N TRP A 21 14.22 -1.69 -17.12
CA TRP A 21 13.95 -1.04 -15.85
C TRP A 21 13.41 0.40 -15.98
N LYS A 22 13.45 1.00 -17.18
CA LYS A 22 12.76 2.28 -17.44
C LYS A 22 11.29 2.09 -17.79
N ASN A 23 10.90 0.89 -18.20
CA ASN A 23 9.54 0.59 -18.59
C ASN A 23 8.67 0.30 -17.35
N THR A 24 7.65 1.13 -17.14
CA THR A 24 6.71 1.01 -16.00
C THR A 24 5.97 -0.32 -15.98
N TYR A 25 5.63 -0.87 -17.15
CA TYR A 25 5.01 -2.20 -17.27
C TYR A 25 5.96 -3.30 -16.77
N HIS A 26 7.23 -3.28 -17.21
CA HIS A 26 8.21 -4.30 -16.80
C HIS A 26 8.44 -4.24 -15.29
N ARG A 27 8.66 -3.03 -14.73
CA ARG A 27 8.80 -2.84 -13.28
C ARG A 27 7.60 -3.40 -12.51
N ARG A 28 6.38 -3.05 -12.94
CA ARG A 28 5.14 -3.53 -12.32
C ARG A 28 5.07 -5.06 -12.32
N CYS A 29 5.32 -5.70 -13.45
CA CYS A 29 5.27 -7.15 -13.59
C CYS A 29 6.31 -7.86 -12.71
N VAL A 30 7.56 -7.37 -12.71
CA VAL A 30 8.63 -7.93 -11.88
C VAL A 30 8.27 -7.80 -10.40
N VAL A 31 7.88 -6.61 -9.95
CA VAL A 31 7.57 -6.37 -8.53
C VAL A 31 6.35 -7.16 -8.08
N ALA A 32 5.30 -7.26 -8.91
CA ALA A 32 4.14 -8.12 -8.63
C ALA A 32 4.54 -9.61 -8.54
N SER A 33 5.46 -10.07 -9.41
CA SER A 33 6.00 -11.43 -9.36
C SER A 33 6.76 -11.72 -8.06
N LEU A 34 7.56 -10.78 -7.57
CA LEU A 34 8.26 -10.89 -6.29
C LEU A 34 7.27 -11.02 -5.12
N VAL A 35 6.19 -10.21 -5.13
CA VAL A 35 5.12 -10.31 -4.11
C VAL A 35 4.42 -11.68 -4.17
N GLN A 36 4.14 -12.20 -5.37
CA GLN A 36 3.60 -13.55 -5.53
C GLN A 36 4.58 -14.62 -5.07
N GLY A 37 5.89 -14.42 -5.25
CA GLY A 37 6.95 -15.25 -4.69
C GLY A 37 6.82 -15.41 -3.17
N VAL A 38 6.47 -14.34 -2.44
CA VAL A 38 6.23 -14.41 -0.99
C VAL A 38 5.01 -15.26 -0.64
N TYR A 39 3.94 -15.19 -1.44
CA TYR A 39 2.76 -16.06 -1.27
C TYR A 39 3.13 -17.53 -1.44
N ILE A 40 3.89 -17.86 -2.50
CA ILE A 40 4.31 -19.24 -2.76
C ILE A 40 5.33 -19.72 -1.74
N LEU A 41 6.20 -18.84 -1.24
CA LEU A 41 7.16 -19.14 -0.19
C LEU A 41 6.47 -19.54 1.12
N GLU A 42 5.40 -18.86 1.51
CA GLU A 42 4.58 -19.27 2.65
C GLU A 42 3.85 -20.60 2.40
N ARG A 43 3.35 -20.85 1.18
CA ARG A 43 2.76 -22.16 0.85
C ARG A 43 3.77 -23.28 0.88
N ASP A 44 4.99 -23.03 0.41
CA ASP A 44 6.12 -23.95 0.51
C ASP A 44 6.45 -24.25 1.97
N ARG A 45 6.36 -23.26 2.87
CA ARG A 45 6.48 -23.49 4.32
C ARG A 45 5.37 -24.42 4.83
N GLN A 46 4.11 -24.09 4.55
CA GLN A 46 2.95 -24.84 5.02
C GLN A 46 2.94 -26.30 4.53
N GLN A 47 3.50 -26.55 3.35
CA GLN A 47 3.58 -27.88 2.74
C GLN A 47 4.93 -28.56 2.92
N ASN A 48 5.83 -28.02 3.76
CA ASN A 48 7.17 -28.55 4.01
C ASN A 48 8.00 -28.75 2.73
N ARG A 49 7.89 -27.82 1.77
CA ARG A 49 8.62 -27.80 0.49
C ARG A 49 9.87 -26.92 0.53
N ILE A 50 10.05 -26.07 1.54
CA ILE A 50 11.25 -25.20 1.67
C ILE A 50 12.53 -26.04 1.63
N GLY A 51 13.50 -25.61 0.83
CA GLY A 51 14.80 -26.29 0.68
C GLY A 51 14.75 -27.60 -0.11
N SER A 52 13.56 -28.04 -0.55
CA SER A 52 13.40 -29.25 -1.37
C SER A 52 13.41 -28.92 -2.86
N GLN A 53 13.67 -29.93 -3.70
CA GLN A 53 13.49 -29.83 -5.16
C GLN A 53 12.02 -29.58 -5.58
N LYS A 54 11.07 -29.75 -4.65
CA LYS A 54 9.65 -29.48 -4.86
C LYS A 54 9.24 -28.03 -4.53
N ALA A 55 10.18 -27.19 -4.07
CA ALA A 55 9.92 -25.78 -3.81
C ALA A 55 9.50 -25.06 -5.09
N LEU A 56 8.39 -24.32 -5.04
CA LEU A 56 7.83 -23.61 -6.18
C LEU A 56 8.18 -22.12 -6.14
N ALA A 57 8.43 -21.58 -4.96
CA ALA A 57 8.69 -20.16 -4.75
C ALA A 57 9.91 -19.63 -5.53
N PRO A 58 11.06 -20.35 -5.63
CA PRO A 58 12.28 -19.80 -6.23
C PRO A 58 12.15 -19.24 -7.64
N LEU A 59 11.29 -19.84 -8.47
CA LEU A 59 11.12 -19.38 -9.85
C LEU A 59 10.54 -17.97 -9.96
N TRP A 60 9.76 -17.52 -8.96
CA TRP A 60 9.12 -16.21 -8.95
C TRP A 60 10.08 -15.03 -8.82
N TRP A 61 11.31 -15.25 -8.35
CA TRP A 61 12.35 -14.22 -8.28
C TRP A 61 13.59 -14.57 -9.10
N ASN A 62 13.97 -15.85 -9.19
CA ASN A 62 15.16 -16.27 -9.95
C ASN A 62 15.02 -15.96 -11.45
N PHE A 63 13.80 -16.03 -12.01
CA PHE A 63 13.55 -15.72 -13.42
C PHE A 63 13.96 -14.27 -13.76
N PHE A 64 13.85 -13.36 -12.78
CA PHE A 64 14.24 -11.96 -12.91
C PHE A 64 15.63 -11.66 -12.31
N HIS A 65 16.44 -12.70 -12.10
CA HIS A 65 17.80 -12.63 -11.56
C HIS A 65 17.93 -12.12 -10.13
N PHE A 66 16.82 -12.06 -9.39
CA PHE A 66 16.84 -11.80 -7.96
C PHE A 66 17.28 -13.05 -7.20
N GLN A 67 17.78 -12.85 -5.98
CA GLN A 67 18.07 -13.88 -5.00
C GLN A 67 17.29 -13.57 -3.72
N LEU A 68 16.85 -14.61 -3.00
CA LEU A 68 16.26 -14.45 -1.68
C LEU A 68 17.38 -14.17 -0.67
N ASN A 69 17.41 -12.94 -0.15
CA ASN A 69 18.39 -12.50 0.84
C ASN A 69 17.91 -12.89 2.26
N ASN A 70 16.71 -12.45 2.65
CA ASN A 70 16.11 -12.75 3.96
C ASN A 70 14.62 -13.08 3.85
N MET A 71 14.14 -13.96 4.74
CA MET A 71 12.71 -14.20 4.97
C MET A 71 12.23 -13.42 6.18
N LEU A 72 11.08 -12.75 6.08
CA LEU A 72 10.44 -12.06 7.19
C LEU A 72 9.38 -12.97 7.79
N VAL A 73 9.71 -13.58 8.93
CA VAL A 73 8.88 -14.55 9.65
C VAL A 73 8.25 -13.88 10.86
N ASP A 74 6.93 -13.96 10.97
CA ASP A 74 6.22 -13.42 12.12
C ASP A 74 6.48 -14.27 13.37
N SER A 75 6.86 -13.63 14.47
CA SER A 75 7.10 -14.33 15.74
C SER A 75 5.83 -14.89 16.37
N ALA A 76 4.66 -14.37 15.99
CA ALA A 76 3.38 -14.76 16.59
C ALA A 76 2.82 -16.08 16.05
N ASP A 77 2.92 -16.30 14.73
CA ASP A 77 2.34 -17.47 14.06
C ASP A 77 3.33 -18.24 13.16
N HIS A 78 4.61 -17.83 13.17
CA HIS A 78 5.68 -18.39 12.36
C HIS A 78 5.40 -18.38 10.85
N SER A 79 4.46 -17.56 10.40
CA SER A 79 4.17 -17.40 8.98
C SER A 79 5.17 -16.44 8.34
N ILE A 80 5.58 -16.76 7.12
CA ILE A 80 6.39 -15.88 6.29
C ILE A 80 5.43 -14.83 5.74
N PHE A 81 5.59 -13.55 6.11
CA PHE A 81 4.71 -12.47 5.64
C PHE A 81 5.42 -11.53 4.66
N GLY A 82 6.74 -11.61 4.57
CA GLY A 82 7.53 -10.83 3.63
C GLY A 82 8.86 -11.50 3.30
N ALA A 83 9.57 -10.93 2.33
CA ALA A 83 10.91 -11.35 1.94
C ALA A 83 11.70 -10.15 1.43
N ILE A 84 13.03 -10.23 1.58
CA ILE A 84 13.99 -9.30 1.01
C ILE A 84 14.66 -10.00 -0.17
N PHE A 85 14.51 -9.42 -1.35
CA PHE A 85 15.13 -9.91 -2.57
C PHE A 85 16.28 -8.99 -2.97
N GLU A 86 17.43 -9.58 -3.31
CA GLU A 86 18.61 -8.86 -3.78
C GLU A 86 18.81 -9.10 -5.28
N LEU A 87 19.03 -8.03 -6.03
CA LEU A 87 19.47 -8.05 -7.42
C LEU A 87 20.92 -7.61 -7.49
N LYS A 88 21.71 -8.31 -8.30
CA LYS A 88 23.07 -7.84 -8.61
C LYS A 88 23.00 -6.45 -9.24
N PRO A 89 23.97 -5.55 -8.96
CA PRO A 89 23.93 -4.18 -9.46
C PRO A 89 23.62 -4.10 -10.96
N CYS A 90 22.54 -3.41 -11.31
CA CYS A 90 22.07 -3.21 -12.67
C CYS A 90 21.59 -1.76 -12.81
N LEU A 91 21.80 -1.16 -13.98
CA LEU A 91 21.48 0.25 -14.20
C LEU A 91 19.97 0.48 -14.15
N ASN A 92 19.53 1.48 -13.36
CA ASN A 92 18.12 1.84 -13.12
C ASN A 92 17.29 0.76 -12.40
N ALA A 93 17.91 -0.30 -11.89
CA ALA A 93 17.25 -1.35 -11.11
C ALA A 93 17.47 -1.12 -9.61
N PRO A 94 16.54 -1.57 -8.74
CA PRO A 94 16.81 -1.62 -7.31
C PRO A 94 17.88 -2.67 -7.02
N ARG A 95 18.69 -2.44 -5.99
CA ARG A 95 19.51 -3.53 -5.42
C ARG A 95 18.64 -4.43 -4.55
N PHE A 96 17.72 -3.85 -3.78
CA PHE A 96 16.85 -4.58 -2.87
C PHE A 96 15.38 -4.28 -3.12
N VAL A 97 14.55 -5.32 -3.10
CA VAL A 97 13.09 -5.21 -3.05
C VAL A 97 12.58 -5.93 -1.82
N ILE A 98 11.90 -5.21 -0.94
CA ILE A 98 11.27 -5.75 0.25
C ILE A 98 9.77 -5.93 -0.07
N ALA A 99 9.35 -7.18 -0.22
CA ALA A 99 8.01 -7.53 -0.65
C ALA A 99 7.19 -8.12 0.50
N PHE A 100 5.93 -7.72 0.62
CA PHE A 100 4.99 -8.19 1.64
C PHE A 100 3.75 -8.83 0.99
N ARG A 101 3.42 -10.05 1.40
CA ARG A 101 2.18 -10.69 0.94
C ARG A 101 0.97 -10.21 1.75
N GLY A 102 -0.21 -10.37 1.16
CA GLY A 102 -1.46 -10.25 1.87
C GLY A 102 -1.87 -11.53 2.61
N THR A 103 -3.13 -11.53 3.06
CA THR A 103 -3.76 -12.71 3.68
C THR A 103 -3.87 -13.84 2.67
N LEU A 104 -3.60 -15.08 3.10
CA LEU A 104 -3.92 -16.26 2.31
C LEU A 104 -5.43 -16.48 2.38
N ILE A 105 -6.11 -16.22 1.27
CA ILE A 105 -7.56 -16.40 1.18
C ILE A 105 -7.82 -17.86 0.77
N GLU A 106 -8.57 -18.57 1.59
CA GLU A 106 -9.04 -19.93 1.30
C GLU A 106 -10.17 -19.91 0.25
N SER A 107 -10.32 -21.01 -0.49
CA SER A 107 -11.41 -21.16 -1.46
C SER A 107 -12.75 -21.25 -0.72
N GLY A 108 -13.51 -20.16 -0.72
CA GLY A 108 -14.86 -20.10 -0.12
C GLY A 108 -15.12 -18.86 0.73
N THR A 109 -14.08 -18.12 1.11
CA THR A 109 -14.25 -16.90 1.91
C THR A 109 -15.01 -15.83 1.12
N ARG A 110 -16.10 -15.30 1.70
CA ARG A 110 -16.87 -14.23 1.05
C ARG A 110 -16.09 -12.94 1.09
N SER A 111 -16.24 -12.14 0.04
CA SER A 111 -15.49 -10.90 -0.11
C SER A 111 -15.76 -9.85 0.97
N ARG A 112 -16.95 -9.89 1.58
CA ARG A 112 -17.32 -9.05 2.72
C ARG A 112 -16.56 -9.42 3.99
N ASP A 113 -16.33 -10.71 4.20
CA ASP A 113 -15.62 -11.20 5.39
C ASP A 113 -14.14 -10.80 5.28
N ILE A 114 -13.53 -10.99 4.10
CA ILE A 114 -12.18 -10.52 3.79
C ILE A 114 -12.05 -9.02 4.06
N HIS A 115 -13.00 -8.21 3.58
CA HIS A 115 -12.97 -6.76 3.80
C HIS A 115 -13.05 -6.39 5.30
N LEU A 116 -13.93 -7.06 6.06
CA LEU A 116 -14.09 -6.80 7.49
C LEU A 116 -12.83 -7.21 8.28
N ASP A 117 -12.25 -8.37 7.97
CA ASP A 117 -11.03 -8.87 8.60
C ASP A 117 -9.85 -7.95 8.31
N LEU A 118 -9.68 -7.55 7.05
CA LEU A 118 -8.66 -6.59 6.66
C LEU A 118 -8.84 -5.26 7.39
N LYS A 119 -10.06 -4.73 7.47
CA LYS A 119 -10.33 -3.49 8.21
C LYS A 119 -9.92 -3.59 9.68
N CYS A 120 -10.21 -4.72 10.33
CA CYS A 120 -9.82 -4.97 11.71
C CYS A 120 -8.29 -5.02 11.87
N ILE A 121 -7.61 -5.81 11.03
CA ILE A 121 -6.15 -5.97 11.06
C ILE A 121 -5.47 -4.64 10.76
N VAL A 122 -5.91 -3.96 9.71
CA VAL A 122 -5.39 -2.67 9.26
C VAL A 122 -5.45 -1.62 10.37
N ASN A 123 -6.57 -1.54 11.10
CA ASN A 123 -6.71 -0.60 12.22
C ASN A 123 -5.73 -0.87 13.38
N ARG A 124 -5.16 -2.07 13.45
CA ARG A 124 -4.19 -2.49 14.47
C ARG A 124 -2.78 -2.68 13.92
N LEU A 125 -2.56 -2.39 12.63
CA LEU A 125 -1.35 -2.80 11.91
C LEU A 125 -0.09 -2.21 12.52
N HIS A 126 -0.12 -0.94 12.92
CA HIS A 126 1.02 -0.25 13.54
C HIS A 126 1.50 -0.89 14.86
N LYS A 127 0.64 -1.65 15.55
CA LYS A 127 0.97 -2.39 16.78
C LYS A 127 1.33 -3.86 16.52
N SER A 128 1.28 -4.33 15.27
CA SER A 128 1.55 -5.73 14.94
C SER A 128 3.06 -6.05 14.94
N SER A 129 3.41 -7.26 15.36
CA SER A 129 4.77 -7.82 15.25
C SER A 129 5.32 -7.73 13.82
N ARG A 130 4.49 -8.06 12.83
CA ARG A 130 4.83 -7.98 11.40
C ARG A 130 5.26 -6.58 10.98
N PHE A 131 4.55 -5.55 11.43
CA PHE A 131 4.90 -4.17 11.08
C PHE A 131 6.20 -3.73 11.76
N GLN A 132 6.39 -4.07 13.04
CA GLN A 132 7.62 -3.74 13.77
C GLN A 132 8.84 -4.41 13.13
N LEU A 133 8.74 -5.70 12.80
CA LEU A 133 9.78 -6.44 12.10
C LEU A 133 10.03 -5.89 10.69
N ALA A 134 8.98 -5.49 9.97
CA ALA A 134 9.11 -4.86 8.66
C ALA A 134 9.91 -3.54 8.74
N ILE A 135 9.56 -2.64 9.66
CA ILE A 135 10.30 -1.37 9.85
C ILE A 135 11.77 -1.62 10.17
N HIS A 136 12.04 -2.53 11.10
CA HIS A 136 13.41 -2.88 11.48
C HIS A 136 14.21 -3.39 10.28
N SER A 137 13.64 -4.35 9.54
CA SER A 137 14.30 -4.94 8.36
C SER A 137 14.53 -3.93 7.24
N ILE A 138 13.60 -2.99 7.05
CA ILE A 138 13.74 -1.89 6.09
C ILE A 138 14.90 -0.97 6.48
N GLN A 139 14.98 -0.58 7.75
CA GLN A 139 16.06 0.28 8.26
C GLN A 139 17.43 -0.38 8.12
N GLU A 140 17.55 -1.67 8.43
CA GLU A 140 18.80 -2.43 8.22
C GLU A 140 19.20 -2.46 6.75
N THR A 141 18.24 -2.74 5.85
CA THR A 141 18.49 -2.78 4.41
C THR A 141 18.92 -1.42 3.86
N ILE A 142 18.29 -0.33 4.33
CA ILE A 142 18.71 1.05 4.01
C ILE A 142 20.11 1.32 4.53
N GLY A 143 20.45 0.89 5.75
CA GLY A 143 21.80 1.03 6.30
C GLY A 143 22.87 0.32 5.46
N LEU A 144 22.52 -0.81 4.84
CA LEU A 144 23.43 -1.61 4.01
C LEU A 144 23.62 -1.07 2.59
N ALA A 145 22.57 -0.52 1.97
CA ALA A 145 22.58 -0.18 0.54
C ALA A 145 22.22 1.27 0.20
N GLY A 146 21.76 2.05 1.16
CA GLY A 146 21.19 3.38 0.95
C GLY A 146 19.76 3.31 0.41
N ALA A 147 18.95 4.32 0.77
CA ALA A 147 17.52 4.35 0.48
C ALA A 147 17.18 4.32 -1.02
N SER A 148 18.01 4.90 -1.89
CA SER A 148 17.80 4.91 -3.35
C SER A 148 17.88 3.52 -3.99
N ASN A 149 18.45 2.54 -3.29
CA ASN A 149 18.62 1.17 -3.76
C ASN A 149 17.57 0.20 -3.20
N VAL A 150 16.62 0.70 -2.40
CA VAL A 150 15.61 -0.12 -1.71
C VAL A 150 14.21 0.25 -2.18
N TRP A 151 13.48 -0.73 -2.70
CA TRP A 151 12.07 -0.59 -3.06
C TRP A 151 11.18 -1.36 -2.10
N LEU A 152 10.00 -0.82 -1.82
CA LEU A 152 8.94 -1.50 -1.08
C LEU A 152 7.88 -2.02 -2.03
N ALA A 153 7.34 -3.19 -1.72
CA ALA A 153 6.23 -3.76 -2.48
C ALA A 153 5.27 -4.50 -1.57
N GLY A 154 3.98 -4.45 -1.88
CA GLY A 154 3.05 -5.33 -1.20
C GLY A 154 1.72 -5.46 -1.90
N HIS A 155 0.99 -6.51 -1.52
CA HIS A 155 -0.35 -6.79 -2.03
C HIS A 155 -1.37 -6.91 -0.88
N SER A 156 -2.56 -6.32 -1.03
CA SER A 156 -3.66 -6.44 -0.06
C SER A 156 -3.20 -6.04 1.36
N LEU A 157 -3.24 -6.93 2.36
CA LEU A 157 -2.68 -6.61 3.68
C LEU A 157 -1.18 -6.24 3.63
N GLY A 158 -0.40 -6.87 2.76
CA GLY A 158 1.02 -6.58 2.58
C GLY A 158 1.27 -5.19 2.01
N SER A 159 0.38 -4.69 1.13
CA SER A 159 0.50 -3.31 0.64
C SER A 159 0.17 -2.31 1.74
N ALA A 160 -0.72 -2.64 2.69
CA ALA A 160 -0.95 -1.78 3.85
C ALA A 160 0.29 -1.68 4.75
N ILE A 161 1.06 -2.78 4.89
CA ILE A 161 2.36 -2.77 5.58
C ILE A 161 3.34 -1.87 4.82
N ALA A 162 3.51 -2.09 3.51
CA ALA A 162 4.39 -1.29 2.66
C ALA A 162 4.03 0.19 2.68
N LEU A 163 2.73 0.51 2.67
CA LEU A 163 2.22 1.88 2.70
C LEU A 163 2.51 2.58 4.02
N LEU A 164 2.25 1.93 5.15
CA LEU A 164 2.56 2.48 6.46
C LEU A 164 4.07 2.63 6.66
N ALA A 165 4.84 1.67 6.18
CA ALA A 165 6.30 1.71 6.26
C ALA A 165 6.87 2.82 5.38
N GLY A 166 6.40 2.98 4.14
CA GLY A 166 6.80 4.06 3.24
C GLY A 166 6.47 5.44 3.80
N LYS A 167 5.30 5.61 4.44
CA LYS A 167 4.97 6.83 5.18
C LYS A 167 5.97 7.12 6.31
N ASN A 168 6.31 6.10 7.09
CA ASN A 168 7.25 6.22 8.19
C ASN A 168 8.66 6.59 7.68
N MET A 169 9.18 5.86 6.69
CA MET A 169 10.49 6.11 6.10
C MET A 169 10.58 7.51 5.47
N THR A 170 9.53 7.95 4.77
CA THR A 170 9.46 9.32 4.22
C THR A 170 9.56 10.38 5.31
N LYS A 171 8.85 10.20 6.44
CA LYS A 171 8.94 11.11 7.59
C LYS A 171 10.33 11.11 8.23
N MET A 172 11.08 10.03 8.09
CA MET A 172 12.49 9.92 8.52
C MET A 172 13.49 10.47 7.49
N GLY A 173 13.02 11.02 6.36
CA GLY A 173 13.89 11.56 5.29
C GLY A 173 14.31 10.54 4.22
N TYR A 174 13.70 9.34 4.21
CA TYR A 174 13.98 8.28 3.25
C TYR A 174 12.74 7.94 2.42
N PRO A 175 12.34 8.77 1.43
CA PRO A 175 11.24 8.43 0.53
C PRO A 175 11.64 7.24 -0.35
N LEU A 176 11.00 6.10 -0.15
CA LEU A 176 11.29 4.86 -0.89
C LEU A 176 10.34 4.70 -2.08
N GLU A 177 10.86 4.26 -3.22
CA GLU A 177 10.03 3.77 -4.33
C GLU A 177 9.13 2.64 -3.80
N THR A 178 7.81 2.78 -3.95
CA THR A 178 6.85 1.90 -3.28
C THR A 178 5.76 1.46 -4.25
N TYR A 179 5.52 0.15 -4.34
CA TYR A 179 4.50 -0.48 -5.19
C TYR A 179 3.39 -1.09 -4.34
N LEU A 180 2.17 -0.56 -4.47
CA LEU A 180 1.01 -0.89 -3.64
C LEU A 180 -0.06 -1.54 -4.49
N PHE A 181 -0.13 -2.87 -4.47
CA PHE A 181 -1.14 -3.62 -5.24
C PHE A 181 -2.39 -3.85 -4.40
N ASN A 182 -3.53 -3.37 -4.89
CA ASN A 182 -4.85 -3.59 -4.28
C ASN A 182 -4.90 -3.23 -2.79
N SER A 183 -4.34 -2.06 -2.45
CA SER A 183 -4.24 -1.65 -1.05
C SER A 183 -5.59 -1.39 -0.43
N PRO A 184 -5.85 -1.85 0.80
CA PRO A 184 -7.14 -1.64 1.44
C PRO A 184 -7.39 -0.15 1.66
N PHE A 185 -8.52 0.31 1.15
CA PHE A 185 -9.06 1.64 1.40
C PHE A 185 -9.96 1.58 2.64
N VAL A 186 -9.35 1.79 3.80
CA VAL A 186 -10.10 1.83 5.07
C VAL A 186 -10.50 3.26 5.38
N SER A 187 -11.64 3.70 4.85
CA SER A 187 -12.25 4.96 5.28
C SER A 187 -12.80 4.85 6.71
N ALA A 188 -12.70 5.95 7.46
CA ALA A 188 -13.45 6.11 8.70
C ALA A 188 -14.95 5.87 8.42
N PRO A 189 -15.75 5.39 9.39
CA PRO A 189 -17.16 5.07 9.20
C PRO A 189 -18.01 6.34 8.97
N LEU A 190 -17.85 7.00 7.84
CA LEU A 190 -18.70 8.07 7.32
C LEU A 190 -19.50 7.59 6.10
N GLU A 191 -19.12 6.46 5.51
CA GLU A 191 -19.77 5.85 4.35
C GLU A 191 -21.07 5.09 4.67
N ARG A 192 -21.44 4.94 5.96
CA ARG A 192 -22.68 4.23 6.33
C ARG A 192 -23.94 5.10 6.27
N ILE A 193 -23.82 6.36 5.84
CA ILE A 193 -24.94 7.28 5.64
C ILE A 193 -25.33 7.23 4.16
N LYS A 194 -26.43 6.52 3.86
CA LYS A 194 -26.93 6.28 2.49
C LYS A 194 -27.54 7.51 1.82
N ASP A 195 -27.75 8.60 2.55
CA ASP A 195 -28.44 9.79 2.06
C ASP A 195 -27.46 10.90 1.66
N GLN A 196 -27.46 11.27 0.37
CA GLN A 196 -26.58 12.32 -0.18
C GLN A 196 -26.84 13.71 0.42
N LYS A 197 -28.08 14.02 0.82
CA LYS A 197 -28.42 15.32 1.42
C LYS A 197 -27.92 15.40 2.87
N VAL A 198 -27.97 14.28 3.59
CA VAL A 198 -27.40 14.14 4.94
C VAL A 198 -25.87 14.12 4.89
N LYS A 199 -25.26 13.51 3.86
CA LYS A 199 -23.81 13.55 3.61
C LYS A 199 -23.30 14.99 3.48
N HIS A 200 -23.98 15.82 2.66
CA HIS A 200 -23.64 17.24 2.51
C HIS A 200 -23.89 18.05 3.79
N GLY A 201 -25.02 17.82 4.47
CA GLY A 201 -25.37 18.51 5.73
C GLY A 201 -24.38 18.25 6.87
N ILE A 202 -23.90 17.01 7.02
CA ILE A 202 -22.91 16.64 8.04
C ILE A 202 -21.51 17.16 7.68
N HIS A 203 -21.13 17.17 6.40
CA HIS A 203 -19.88 17.77 5.96
C HIS A 203 -19.81 19.28 6.25
N ILE A 204 -20.92 19.99 6.06
CA ILE A 204 -20.99 21.44 6.33
C ILE A 204 -21.08 21.70 7.84
N ALA A 205 -21.95 21.01 8.57
CA ALA A 205 -22.14 21.23 10.00
C ALA A 205 -20.93 20.82 10.86
N SER A 206 -20.25 19.71 10.53
CA SER A 206 -19.03 19.30 11.27
C SER A 206 -17.86 20.25 11.01
N SER A 207 -17.78 20.87 9.84
CA SER A 207 -16.76 21.87 9.50
C SER A 207 -16.96 23.17 10.26
N VAL A 208 -18.21 23.64 10.40
CA VAL A 208 -18.53 24.89 11.11
C VAL A 208 -18.39 24.74 12.64
N VAL A 209 -18.85 23.61 13.21
CA VAL A 209 -18.71 23.36 14.66
C VAL A 209 -17.24 23.15 15.04
N LYS A 210 -16.44 22.44 14.22
CA LYS A 210 -14.99 22.33 14.45
C LYS A 210 -14.29 23.67 14.29
N ALA A 211 -14.65 24.49 13.30
CA ALA A 211 -14.07 25.82 13.14
C ALA A 211 -14.37 26.73 14.34
N GLY A 212 -15.60 26.73 14.86
CA GLY A 212 -15.99 27.49 16.05
C GLY A 212 -15.26 27.05 17.33
N LEU A 213 -15.10 25.73 17.54
CA LEU A 213 -14.35 25.20 18.67
C LEU A 213 -12.84 25.48 18.55
N THR A 214 -12.32 25.51 17.32
CA THR A 214 -10.91 25.81 17.02
C THR A 214 -10.55 27.26 17.31
N VAL A 215 -11.46 28.21 17.06
CA VAL A 215 -11.27 29.63 17.40
C VAL A 215 -11.25 29.82 18.91
N ALA A 216 -12.14 29.15 19.64
CA ALA A 216 -12.17 29.20 21.11
C ALA A 216 -10.91 28.61 21.76
N LEU A 217 -10.39 27.49 21.24
CA LEU A 217 -9.19 26.83 21.78
C LEU A 217 -7.89 27.56 21.43
N LYS A 218 -7.81 28.24 20.28
CA LYS A 218 -6.64 29.08 19.90
C LYS A 218 -6.46 30.31 20.81
N CYS A 219 -7.53 30.79 21.45
CA CYS A 219 -7.43 31.90 22.39
C CYS A 219 -6.83 31.52 23.75
N GLN A 220 -6.77 30.22 24.11
CA GLN A 220 -6.40 29.78 25.46
C GLN A 220 -4.99 29.18 25.59
N HIS A 221 -4.30 28.83 24.50
CA HIS A 221 -2.95 28.25 24.57
C HIS A 221 -1.95 28.94 23.64
N LYS A 222 -1.36 30.05 24.12
CA LYS A 222 -0.04 30.52 23.67
C LYS A 222 1.04 29.71 24.37
N GLN A 223 1.35 28.51 23.87
CA GLN A 223 2.65 27.88 24.11
C GLN A 223 3.25 27.50 22.76
N SER A 224 4.36 28.16 22.45
CA SER A 224 5.22 27.94 21.30
C SER A 224 5.79 26.52 21.31
N LYS A 225 5.23 25.63 20.50
CA LYS A 225 5.87 24.36 20.12
C LYS A 225 6.87 24.63 18.97
N PRO A 226 8.02 23.92 18.93
CA PRO A 226 8.94 23.98 17.79
C PRO A 226 8.20 23.57 16.52
N GLN A 227 8.49 24.26 15.43
CA GLN A 227 7.89 24.08 14.11
C GLN A 227 8.23 22.67 13.58
N GLN A 228 7.41 21.67 13.95
CA GLN A 228 7.41 20.38 13.26
C GLN A 228 6.85 20.62 11.86
N ASP A 229 7.61 20.22 10.84
CA ASP A 229 7.13 20.24 9.47
C ASP A 229 5.83 19.43 9.36
N ASP A 230 4.84 20.01 8.68
CA ASP A 230 3.52 19.43 8.52
C ASP A 230 3.63 18.02 7.90
N PRO A 231 3.12 16.95 8.55
CA PRO A 231 3.24 15.58 8.03
C PRO A 231 2.71 15.42 6.60
N PHE A 232 1.70 16.21 6.21
CA PHE A 232 1.14 16.17 4.86
C PHE A 232 2.10 16.80 3.83
N VAL A 233 2.84 17.82 4.26
CA VAL A 233 3.89 18.49 3.48
C VAL A 233 5.05 17.53 3.27
N VAL A 234 5.54 16.89 4.33
CA VAL A 234 6.62 15.90 4.23
C VAL A 234 6.22 14.74 3.31
N LEU A 235 5.00 14.24 3.45
CA LEU A 235 4.49 13.14 2.61
C LEU A 235 4.18 13.53 1.16
N SER A 236 4.07 14.83 0.83
CA SER A 236 3.78 15.29 -0.55
C SER A 236 4.88 14.97 -1.55
N TYR A 237 6.12 14.88 -1.07
CA TYR A 237 7.31 14.55 -1.87
C TYR A 237 7.42 13.06 -2.19
N TRP A 238 6.67 12.22 -1.50
CA TRP A 238 6.64 10.77 -1.74
C TRP A 238 5.46 10.41 -2.63
N ILE A 239 5.76 9.75 -3.76
CA ILE A 239 4.79 9.37 -4.79
C ILE A 239 4.82 7.84 -4.93
N PRO A 240 4.03 7.10 -4.13
CA PRO A 240 3.93 5.65 -4.30
C PRO A 240 3.15 5.29 -5.57
N HIS A 241 3.51 4.17 -6.18
CA HIS A 241 2.76 3.52 -7.27
C HIS A 241 1.59 2.75 -6.67
N LEU A 242 0.38 3.20 -6.95
CA LEU A 242 -0.85 2.63 -6.42
C LEU A 242 -1.64 1.94 -7.54
N PHE A 243 -1.78 0.63 -7.44
CA PHE A 243 -2.46 -0.21 -8.43
C PHE A 243 -3.82 -0.64 -7.89
N VAL A 244 -4.89 -0.29 -8.59
CA VAL A 244 -6.26 -0.58 -8.16
C VAL A 244 -7.12 -1.12 -9.31
N ASN A 245 -8.10 -1.93 -8.95
CA ASN A 245 -9.11 -2.44 -9.88
C ASN A 245 -10.49 -1.94 -9.44
N PRO A 246 -11.31 -1.33 -10.33
CA PRO A 246 -12.67 -0.89 -9.99
C PRO A 246 -13.58 -2.00 -9.46
N ALA A 247 -13.37 -3.25 -9.88
CA ALA A 247 -14.12 -4.41 -9.41
C ALA A 247 -13.61 -4.97 -8.07
N ASP A 248 -12.56 -4.39 -7.49
CA ASP A 248 -12.07 -4.69 -6.16
C ASP A 248 -12.64 -3.68 -5.13
N HIS A 249 -13.69 -4.07 -4.41
CA HIS A 249 -14.31 -3.23 -3.37
C HIS A 249 -13.43 -3.01 -2.13
N ILE A 250 -12.27 -3.65 -2.02
CA ILE A 250 -11.31 -3.39 -0.94
C ILE A 250 -10.45 -2.16 -1.26
N SER A 251 -10.06 -1.97 -2.53
CA SER A 251 -9.10 -0.93 -2.93
C SER A 251 -9.67 0.18 -3.81
N SER A 252 -10.79 -0.06 -4.51
CA SER A 252 -11.40 0.88 -5.47
C SER A 252 -11.73 2.26 -4.90
N GLY A 253 -11.88 2.41 -3.57
CA GLY A 253 -12.11 3.70 -2.93
C GLY A 253 -11.03 4.76 -3.20
N TYR A 254 -9.80 4.34 -3.56
CA TYR A 254 -8.75 5.28 -3.98
C TYR A 254 -9.09 6.01 -5.29
N ILE A 255 -9.88 5.40 -6.18
CA ILE A 255 -10.29 6.02 -7.45
C ILE A 255 -11.14 7.26 -7.16
N ASP A 256 -12.17 7.10 -6.33
CA ASP A 256 -13.05 8.20 -5.93
C ASP A 256 -12.31 9.24 -5.08
N TYR A 257 -11.40 8.80 -4.20
CA TYR A 257 -10.57 9.68 -3.39
C TYR A 257 -9.76 10.66 -4.25
N PHE A 258 -9.01 10.16 -5.25
CA PHE A 258 -8.18 11.01 -6.10
C PHE A 258 -9.02 11.83 -7.11
N ALA A 259 -10.11 11.27 -7.63
CA ALA A 259 -11.04 12.00 -8.50
C ALA A 259 -11.71 13.18 -7.77
N HIS A 260 -12.08 13.00 -6.50
CA HIS A 260 -12.63 14.07 -5.67
C HIS A 260 -11.62 15.20 -5.48
N ARG A 261 -10.36 14.86 -5.18
CA ARG A 261 -9.27 15.83 -5.01
C ARG A 261 -9.02 16.66 -6.27
N GLU A 262 -8.92 16.00 -7.41
CA GLU A 262 -8.75 16.68 -8.70
C GLU A 262 -9.91 17.64 -8.99
N LYS A 263 -11.15 17.21 -8.70
CA LYS A 263 -12.32 18.07 -8.83
C LYS A 263 -12.24 19.29 -7.91
N MET A 264 -11.82 19.12 -6.65
CA MET A 264 -11.66 20.21 -5.70
C MET A 264 -10.61 21.22 -6.15
N GLU A 265 -9.50 20.75 -6.72
CA GLU A 265 -8.49 21.62 -7.32
C GLU A 265 -9.06 22.39 -8.53
N LYS A 266 -9.79 21.73 -9.43
CA LYS A 266 -10.40 22.38 -10.62
C LYS A 266 -11.39 23.49 -10.29
N ILE A 267 -12.15 23.36 -9.21
CA ILE A 267 -13.15 24.36 -8.79
C ILE A 267 -12.58 25.46 -7.87
N GLY A 268 -11.26 25.51 -7.68
CA GLY A 268 -10.60 26.49 -6.80
C GLY A 268 -10.78 26.23 -5.30
N ALA A 269 -11.47 25.14 -4.93
CA ALA A 269 -11.66 24.73 -3.54
C ALA A 269 -10.51 23.86 -3.00
N GLY A 270 -9.45 23.63 -3.80
CA GLY A 270 -8.31 22.81 -3.42
C GLY A 270 -7.69 23.24 -2.10
N LYS A 271 -7.48 24.54 -1.87
CA LYS A 271 -6.92 25.03 -0.57
C LYS A 271 -7.81 24.67 0.63
N ILE A 272 -9.13 24.66 0.46
CA ILE A 272 -10.10 24.33 1.52
C ILE A 272 -10.10 22.82 1.79
N GLU A 273 -10.10 22.01 0.73
CA GLU A 273 -10.03 20.56 0.85
C GLU A 273 -8.69 20.10 1.45
N LYS A 274 -7.58 20.73 1.04
CA LYS A 274 -6.25 20.51 1.61
C LYS A 274 -6.23 20.84 3.10
N LEU A 275 -6.84 21.95 3.51
CA LEU A 275 -6.97 22.34 4.92
C LEU A 275 -7.87 21.37 5.70
N ALA A 276 -8.98 20.90 5.12
CA ALA A 276 -9.87 19.93 5.75
C ALA A 276 -9.22 18.55 5.91
N THR A 277 -8.50 18.08 4.89
CA THR A 277 -7.72 16.85 4.94
C THR A 277 -6.59 16.96 5.97
N LYS A 278 -5.85 18.08 5.96
CA LYS A 278 -4.83 18.40 6.96
C LYS A 278 -5.39 18.38 8.37
N HIS A 279 -6.51 19.07 8.62
CA HIS A 279 -7.14 19.08 9.94
C HIS A 279 -7.69 17.71 10.35
N THR A 280 -8.10 16.87 9.41
CA THR A 280 -8.47 15.48 9.71
C THR A 280 -7.25 14.68 10.16
N VAL A 281 -6.11 14.83 9.48
CA VAL A 281 -4.84 14.19 9.86
C VAL A 281 -4.30 14.75 11.18
N GLU A 282 -4.19 16.07 11.32
CA GLU A 282 -3.74 16.73 12.55
C GLU A 282 -4.65 16.41 13.73
N SER A 283 -5.98 16.41 13.56
CA SER A 283 -6.92 16.04 14.62
C SER A 283 -6.80 14.57 15.04
N LEU A 284 -6.34 13.68 14.14
CA LEU A 284 -6.03 12.29 14.48
C LEU A 284 -4.67 12.17 15.18
N LEU A 285 -3.75 13.10 14.92
CA LEU A 285 -2.38 13.08 15.47
C LEU A 285 -2.18 13.92 16.75
N SER A 286 -3.00 14.94 17.02
CA SER A 286 -2.64 16.01 17.99
C SER A 286 -3.46 16.09 19.29
N GLY A 287 -4.05 15.02 19.81
CA GLY A 287 -4.50 15.05 21.20
C GLY A 287 -4.92 13.69 21.75
N ALA A 288 -4.34 13.27 22.89
CA ALA A 288 -4.80 12.22 23.84
C ALA A 288 -5.35 10.87 23.28
N ILE A 289 -5.31 10.68 21.97
CA ILE A 289 -5.92 9.61 21.17
C ILE A 289 -4.83 8.87 20.38
N LEU A 290 -3.56 9.27 20.52
CA LEU A 290 -2.41 8.60 19.90
C LEU A 290 -2.35 7.10 20.27
N ASP A 291 -2.89 6.74 21.44
CA ASP A 291 -3.00 5.34 21.87
C ASP A 291 -4.18 4.57 21.27
N ARG A 292 -5.17 5.27 20.69
CA ARG A 292 -6.49 4.71 20.33
C ARG A 292 -6.84 4.70 18.83
N ILE A 293 -6.21 5.49 17.96
CA ILE A 293 -6.54 5.50 16.52
C ILE A 293 -5.28 5.48 15.64
N SER A 294 -5.16 4.45 14.80
CA SER A 294 -4.11 4.28 13.79
C SER A 294 -4.10 5.43 12.78
N GLU A 295 -2.93 5.86 12.33
CA GLU A 295 -2.81 6.80 11.19
C GLU A 295 -3.64 6.27 10.01
N PRO A 296 -4.50 7.11 9.38
CA PRO A 296 -5.35 6.66 8.30
C PRO A 296 -4.51 6.32 7.08
N LEU A 297 -4.50 5.04 6.71
CA LEU A 297 -3.70 4.55 5.59
C LEU A 297 -4.05 5.21 4.27
N HIS A 298 -5.34 5.38 3.99
CA HIS A 298 -5.86 5.89 2.73
C HIS A 298 -5.56 7.36 2.44
N LEU A 299 -5.17 8.15 3.45
CA LEU A 299 -4.84 9.56 3.24
C LEU A 299 -3.43 9.66 2.65
N LEU A 300 -3.35 9.90 1.34
CA LEU A 300 -2.11 10.05 0.58
C LEU A 300 -2.08 11.41 -0.12
N PRO A 301 -1.12 12.30 0.20
CA PRO A 301 -0.99 13.58 -0.50
C PRO A 301 -0.79 13.43 -2.00
N SER A 302 0.06 12.49 -2.41
CA SER A 302 0.47 12.23 -3.78
C SER A 302 0.49 10.72 -4.04
N ALA A 303 0.25 10.29 -5.28
CA ALA A 303 0.42 8.92 -5.77
C ALA A 303 0.40 8.86 -7.30
N GLU A 304 1.06 7.86 -7.87
CA GLU A 304 0.84 7.44 -9.26
C GLU A 304 -0.25 6.35 -9.27
N LEU A 305 -1.48 6.71 -9.63
CA LEU A 305 -2.63 5.81 -9.62
C LEU A 305 -2.75 5.09 -10.96
N THR A 306 -2.55 3.78 -10.95
CA THR A 306 -2.76 2.91 -12.11
C THR A 306 -4.05 2.11 -11.93
N ILE A 307 -4.99 2.27 -12.86
CA ILE A 307 -6.32 1.63 -12.78
C ILE A 307 -6.38 0.51 -13.81
N ASN A 308 -6.55 -0.74 -13.37
CA ASN A 308 -6.84 -1.83 -14.30
C ASN A 308 -8.30 -1.76 -14.76
N LYS A 309 -8.52 -1.42 -16.03
CA LYS A 309 -9.87 -1.33 -16.63
C LYS A 309 -10.30 -2.61 -17.36
N SER A 310 -9.52 -3.69 -17.30
CA SER A 310 -9.91 -4.97 -17.91
C SER A 310 -11.17 -5.54 -17.26
N ASP A 311 -12.04 -6.16 -18.06
CA ASP A 311 -13.28 -6.80 -17.59
C ASP A 311 -12.97 -7.91 -16.58
N SER A 312 -13.08 -7.59 -15.30
CA SER A 312 -12.85 -8.54 -14.22
C SER A 312 -14.16 -9.23 -13.87
N THR A 313 -14.29 -10.50 -14.24
CA THR A 313 -15.54 -11.27 -14.08
C THR A 313 -15.96 -11.48 -12.61
N ASN A 314 -15.04 -11.32 -11.66
CA ASN A 314 -15.34 -11.44 -10.23
C ASN A 314 -14.28 -10.73 -9.35
N PHE A 315 -14.67 -10.46 -8.11
CA PHE A 315 -13.82 -9.84 -7.09
C PHE A 315 -12.48 -10.57 -6.87
N ARG A 316 -12.45 -11.91 -6.89
CA ARG A 316 -11.21 -12.66 -6.62
C ARG A 316 -10.15 -12.37 -7.68
N LYS A 317 -10.53 -12.33 -8.96
CA LYS A 317 -9.63 -11.92 -10.05
C LYS A 317 -9.26 -10.44 -9.94
N ALA A 318 -10.24 -9.58 -9.65
CA ALA A 318 -10.04 -8.14 -9.49
C ALA A 318 -9.15 -7.77 -8.31
N HIS A 319 -9.11 -8.59 -7.26
CA HIS A 319 -8.24 -8.43 -6.11
C HIS A 319 -6.95 -9.27 -6.22
N GLY A 320 -6.85 -10.19 -7.18
CA GLY A 320 -5.70 -11.06 -7.35
C GLY A 320 -4.44 -10.29 -7.77
N ILE A 321 -3.28 -10.70 -7.28
CA ILE A 321 -2.00 -10.10 -7.70
C ILE A 321 -1.67 -10.47 -9.16
N GLU A 322 -2.21 -11.59 -9.63
CA GLU A 322 -1.96 -12.15 -10.95
C GLU A 322 -2.41 -11.28 -12.11
N GLN A 323 -3.37 -10.39 -11.89
CA GLN A 323 -3.81 -9.46 -12.92
C GLN A 323 -2.71 -8.49 -13.33
N TRP A 324 -1.72 -8.22 -12.47
CA TRP A 324 -0.79 -7.08 -12.65
C TRP A 324 0.34 -7.34 -13.64
N TRP A 325 0.46 -8.59 -14.10
CA TRP A 325 1.42 -8.99 -15.11
C TRP A 325 0.81 -9.51 -16.41
N ASP A 326 -0.51 -9.46 -16.55
CA ASP A 326 -1.18 -9.78 -17.81
C ASP A 326 -0.81 -8.75 -18.89
N PRO A 327 -0.31 -9.15 -20.08
CA PRO A 327 0.04 -8.22 -21.16
C PRO A 327 -1.17 -7.60 -21.86
N THR A 328 -2.37 -8.15 -21.68
CA THR A 328 -3.59 -7.72 -22.36
C THR A 328 -4.33 -6.61 -21.63
N ILE A 329 -3.96 -6.33 -20.37
CA ILE A 329 -4.69 -5.37 -19.55
C ILE A 329 -4.39 -3.93 -19.97
N HIS A 330 -5.44 -3.13 -20.08
CA HIS A 330 -5.32 -1.69 -20.24
C HIS A 330 -5.26 -1.01 -18.87
N CYS A 331 -4.11 -0.42 -18.56
CA CYS A 331 -3.81 0.19 -17.26
C CYS A 331 -3.38 1.65 -17.44
N PRO A 332 -4.31 2.60 -17.63
CA PRO A 332 -3.97 4.02 -17.58
C PRO A 332 -3.42 4.38 -16.20
N SER A 333 -2.33 5.16 -16.20
CA SER A 333 -1.69 5.70 -15.00
C SER A 333 -1.86 7.21 -14.96
N LEU A 334 -2.28 7.74 -13.81
CA LEU A 334 -2.45 9.17 -13.57
C LEU A 334 -1.63 9.57 -12.33
N VAL A 335 -0.80 10.60 -12.47
CA VAL A 335 0.01 11.12 -11.36
C VAL A 335 -0.78 12.22 -10.66
N TYR A 336 -1.15 11.96 -9.41
CA TYR A 336 -1.72 12.95 -8.50
C TYR A 336 -0.60 13.47 -7.61
N GLN A 337 -0.26 14.75 -7.74
CA GLN A 337 0.80 15.37 -6.96
C GLN A 337 0.27 16.56 -6.19
N TYR A 338 0.48 16.57 -4.88
CA TYR A 338 0.18 17.74 -4.07
C TYR A 338 1.17 18.87 -4.38
N ARG A 339 0.66 19.97 -4.97
CA ARG A 339 1.43 21.21 -5.23
C ARG A 339 1.09 22.28 -4.18
N TYR A 340 2.13 23.00 -3.75
CA TYR A 340 2.07 24.10 -2.78
C TYR A 340 1.50 25.40 -3.37
#